data_AF-A0A2M7VWZ7-F1
#
_entry.id   AF-A0A2M7VWZ7-F1
#
_cell.length_a   1.000
_cell.length_b   1.000
_cell.length_c   1.000
_cell.angle_alpha   90.00
_cell.angle_beta   90.00
_cell.angle_gamma   90.00
#
_symmetry.space_group_name_H-M   'P 1'
#
loop_
_entity.id
_entity.type
_entity.pdbx_description
1 polymer ?
#
loop_
_entity_poly.entity_id
_entity_poly.type
_entity_poly.pdbx_seq_one_letter_code
_entity_poly.pdbx_strand_id
1 'polypeptide(L)'
;MKVKFYIAFLLVTSFIVITAFQLEEECDATALKAELKRELRPDYRYDSSKSTRFTYKEKKQVKEIEIPVFIGEKYRFLFHTGGLSKNIEVKIYNKSITNSKRKLLYELIPKEDQFIYVFEPEKSRKMYIEYTIPESKETTPMSSCMIFVLGYQISVLKALD
;
A
#
# COMPACT_ATOMS: atom_id res chain seq x y z
N MET A 1 -35.09 -47.82 40.78
CA MET A 1 -35.08 -46.34 40.79
C MET A 1 -34.28 -45.85 41.98
N LYS A 2 -32.96 -45.65 41.84
CA LYS A 2 -32.10 -44.92 42.79
C LYS A 2 -31.00 -44.25 41.98
N VAL A 3 -31.20 -42.96 41.73
CA VAL A 3 -30.24 -42.07 41.08
C VAL A 3 -29.31 -41.52 42.17
N LYS A 4 -28.06 -41.26 41.77
CA LYS A 4 -27.00 -40.51 42.45
C LYS A 4 -25.99 -41.34 43.22
N PHE A 5 -24.83 -41.55 42.61
CA PHE A 5 -23.55 -41.39 43.30
C PHE A 5 -22.39 -41.23 42.30
N TYR A 6 -21.57 -40.20 42.52
CA TYR A 6 -20.27 -39.86 41.89
C TYR A 6 -20.39 -39.28 40.45
N ILE A 7 -20.24 -37.99 40.13
CA ILE A 7 -19.39 -36.89 40.65
C ILE A 7 -18.05 -37.41 41.18
N ALA A 8 -17.20 -37.95 40.29
CA ALA A 8 -15.75 -38.07 40.50
C ALA A 8 -15.04 -38.65 39.26
N PHE A 9 -15.07 -37.94 38.13
CA PHE A 9 -14.10 -38.04 37.01
C PHE A 9 -14.58 -37.03 35.95
N LEU A 10 -14.12 -35.78 35.82
CA LEU A 10 -12.82 -35.17 36.09
C LEU A 10 -11.63 -35.97 35.53
N LEU A 11 -11.75 -36.38 34.27
CA LEU A 11 -10.66 -36.35 33.29
C LEU A 11 -11.28 -35.75 32.02
N VAL A 12 -11.28 -34.43 31.83
CA VAL A 12 -10.13 -33.63 31.38
C VAL A 12 -9.39 -34.32 30.23
N THR A 13 -10.06 -34.46 29.11
CA THR A 13 -9.39 -34.41 27.80
C THR A 13 -10.16 -33.43 26.91
N SER A 14 -10.21 -32.17 27.36
CA SER A 14 -10.38 -31.06 26.44
C SER A 14 -9.10 -31.02 25.61
N PHE A 15 -9.11 -31.64 24.43
CA PHE A 15 -8.06 -31.48 23.45
C PHE A 15 -8.22 -30.07 22.88
N ILE A 16 -7.76 -29.07 23.61
CA ILE A 16 -7.61 -27.71 23.09
C ILE A 16 -6.47 -27.80 22.09
N VAL A 17 -6.82 -27.98 20.82
CA VAL A 17 -5.91 -27.76 19.71
C VAL A 17 -5.65 -26.25 19.70
N ILE A 18 -4.63 -25.82 20.44
CA ILE A 18 -4.06 -24.49 20.26
C ILE A 18 -3.33 -24.56 18.93
N THR A 19 -4.02 -24.24 17.83
CA THR A 19 -3.32 -23.85 16.62
C THR A 19 -2.55 -22.59 16.99
N ALA A 20 -1.22 -22.70 17.07
CA ALA A 20 -0.38 -21.52 17.06
C ALA A 20 -0.64 -20.84 15.72
N PHE A 21 -1.54 -19.86 15.71
CA PHE A 21 -1.70 -18.93 14.61
C PHE A 21 -0.35 -18.25 14.50
N GLN A 22 0.47 -18.70 13.54
CA GLN A 22 1.64 -17.96 13.12
C GLN A 22 1.06 -16.65 12.58
N LEU A 23 1.08 -15.60 13.39
CA LEU A 23 0.96 -14.22 12.91
C LEU A 23 2.18 -14.00 12.02
N GLU A 24 2.13 -14.48 10.78
CA GLU A 24 2.83 -13.76 9.73
C GLU A 24 2.28 -12.34 9.82
N GLU A 25 3.16 -11.35 10.01
CA GLU A 25 2.80 -9.94 9.87
C GLU A 25 2.31 -9.75 8.44
N GLU A 26 1.05 -10.08 8.22
CA GLU A 26 0.36 -9.81 6.98
C GLU A 26 0.27 -8.29 6.88
N CYS A 27 0.74 -7.72 5.77
CA CYS A 27 0.52 -6.32 5.48
C CYS A 27 -0.94 -5.93 5.79
N ASP A 28 -1.14 -5.11 6.82
CA ASP A 28 -2.46 -4.56 7.14
C ASP A 28 -2.79 -3.41 6.17
N ALA A 29 -3.07 -3.79 4.93
CA ALA A 29 -3.40 -2.87 3.86
C ALA A 29 -4.59 -1.97 4.21
N THR A 30 -5.46 -2.41 5.12
CA THR A 30 -6.64 -1.65 5.55
C THR A 30 -6.24 -0.51 6.47
N ALA A 31 -5.41 -0.76 7.49
CA ALA A 31 -4.90 0.28 8.38
C ALA A 31 -4.05 1.30 7.62
N LEU A 32 -3.10 0.84 6.80
CA LEU A 32 -2.22 1.72 6.02
C LEU A 32 -3.01 2.60 5.03
N LYS A 33 -4.05 2.04 4.39
CA LYS A 33 -4.96 2.81 3.53
C LYS A 33 -5.77 3.83 4.31
N ALA A 34 -6.20 3.49 5.53
CA ALA A 34 -6.95 4.42 6.39
C ALA A 34 -6.08 5.61 6.78
N GLU A 35 -4.80 5.40 7.07
CA GLU A 35 -3.80 6.46 7.29
C GLU A 35 -3.71 7.40 6.09
N LEU A 36 -3.46 6.88 4.89
CA LEU A 36 -3.39 7.72 3.69
C LEU A 36 -4.69 8.50 3.43
N LYS A 37 -5.85 7.91 3.70
CA LYS A 37 -7.13 8.63 3.56
C LYS A 37 -7.25 9.81 4.54
N ARG A 38 -6.64 9.73 5.71
CA ARG A 38 -6.62 10.87 6.66
C ARG A 38 -5.76 12.01 6.11
N GLU A 39 -4.63 11.70 5.50
CA GLU A 39 -3.69 12.65 4.87
C GLU A 39 -4.23 13.39 3.63
N LEU A 40 -5.30 12.87 3.02
CA LEU A 40 -6.00 13.61 1.96
C LEU A 40 -6.79 14.81 2.49
N ARG A 41 -7.29 14.74 3.72
CA ARG A 41 -8.19 15.75 4.27
C ARG A 41 -7.42 16.96 4.80
N PRO A 42 -8.06 18.15 4.81
CA PRO A 42 -9.41 18.45 4.33
C PRO A 42 -9.47 18.74 2.82
N ASP A 43 -8.33 18.97 2.18
CA ASP A 43 -8.27 19.65 0.88
C ASP A 43 -8.57 18.74 -0.33
N TYR A 44 -8.32 17.44 -0.19
CA TYR A 44 -8.50 16.45 -1.25
C TYR A 44 -9.57 15.43 -0.88
N ARG A 45 -10.42 15.10 -1.84
CA ARG A 45 -11.37 13.99 -1.76
C ARG A 45 -10.69 12.72 -2.23
N TYR A 46 -11.01 11.60 -1.60
CA TYR A 46 -10.57 10.28 -2.05
C TYR A 46 -11.17 9.94 -3.41
N ASP A 47 -10.34 9.53 -4.36
CA ASP A 47 -10.78 8.96 -5.63
C ASP A 47 -10.61 7.43 -5.60
N SER A 48 -9.37 6.96 -5.55
CA SER A 48 -9.05 5.55 -5.72
C SER A 48 -7.81 5.12 -4.91
N SER A 49 -7.56 3.81 -4.85
CA SER A 49 -6.39 3.25 -4.19
C SER A 49 -5.94 1.95 -4.84
N LYS A 50 -4.65 1.66 -4.77
CA LYS A 50 -4.09 0.36 -5.15
C LYS A 50 -3.22 -0.18 -4.02
N SER A 51 -3.57 -1.36 -3.48
CA SER A 51 -2.63 -2.17 -2.70
C SER A 51 -1.83 -3.03 -3.67
N THR A 52 -0.51 -2.92 -3.60
CA THR A 52 0.42 -3.73 -4.41
C THR A 52 1.21 -4.61 -3.50
N ARG A 53 1.03 -5.94 -3.62
CA ARG A 53 1.88 -6.92 -2.94
C ARG A 53 3.13 -7.20 -3.80
N PHE A 54 4.27 -7.32 -3.13
CA PHE A 54 5.57 -7.55 -3.77
C PHE A 54 6.13 -8.90 -3.37
N THR A 55 6.71 -9.58 -4.36
CA THR A 55 7.48 -10.79 -4.15
C THR A 55 8.88 -10.52 -4.65
N TYR A 56 9.85 -10.65 -3.74
CA TYR A 56 11.25 -10.48 -4.09
C TYR A 56 11.76 -11.72 -4.79
N LYS A 57 12.56 -11.53 -5.84
CA LYS A 57 13.15 -12.60 -6.63
C LYS A 57 14.66 -12.36 -6.68
N GLU A 58 15.40 -13.37 -7.14
CA GLU A 58 16.85 -13.27 -7.35
C GLU A 58 17.28 -12.25 -8.40
N LYS A 59 16.33 -11.65 -9.13
CA LYS A 59 16.58 -10.60 -10.11
C LYS A 59 15.74 -9.38 -9.80
N LYS A 60 16.30 -8.21 -10.07
CA LYS A 60 15.61 -6.91 -10.05
C LYS A 60 14.36 -6.98 -10.95
N GLN A 61 13.25 -6.46 -10.46
CA GLN A 61 11.98 -6.43 -11.20
C GLN A 61 11.51 -4.98 -11.33
N VAL A 62 10.94 -4.64 -12.48
CA VAL A 62 10.29 -3.35 -12.72
C VAL A 62 8.82 -3.59 -13.02
N LYS A 63 7.93 -2.88 -12.31
CA LYS A 63 6.49 -2.87 -12.55
C LYS A 63 6.05 -1.44 -12.84
N GLU A 64 5.18 -1.24 -13.82
CA GLU A 64 4.61 0.07 -14.13
C GLU A 64 3.08 0.04 -13.98
N ILE A 65 2.52 1.13 -13.48
CA ILE A 65 1.08 1.36 -13.36
C ILE A 65 0.74 2.69 -14.04
N GLU A 66 -0.20 2.66 -14.99
CA GLU A 66 -0.78 3.87 -15.60
C GLU A 66 -1.86 4.45 -14.68
N ILE A 67 -1.79 5.76 -14.43
CA ILE A 67 -2.78 6.51 -13.64
C ILE A 67 -3.55 7.45 -14.58
N PRO A 68 -4.85 7.21 -14.78
CA PRO A 68 -5.70 8.06 -15.62
C PRO A 68 -6.16 9.28 -14.82
N VAL A 69 -5.38 10.37 -14.86
CA VAL A 69 -5.80 11.68 -14.30
C VAL A 69 -6.41 12.56 -15.39
N PHE A 70 -7.43 13.34 -15.04
CA PHE A 70 -8.17 14.24 -15.92
C PHE A 70 -7.62 15.67 -15.90
N ILE A 71 -7.65 16.34 -17.05
CA ILE A 71 -7.20 17.74 -17.16
C ILE A 71 -8.17 18.65 -16.38
N GLY A 72 -7.64 19.60 -15.62
CA GLY A 72 -8.42 20.64 -14.92
C GLY A 72 -8.68 20.37 -13.44
N GLU A 73 -8.40 19.17 -12.96
CA GLU A 73 -8.45 18.81 -11.53
C GLU A 73 -7.06 18.86 -10.90
N LYS A 74 -6.95 19.15 -9.60
CA LYS A 74 -5.71 18.96 -8.86
C LYS A 74 -5.70 17.57 -8.25
N TYR A 75 -4.57 16.89 -8.29
CA TYR A 75 -4.43 15.55 -7.71
C TYR A 75 -3.39 15.54 -6.59
N ARG A 76 -3.54 14.58 -5.67
CA ARG A 76 -2.56 14.25 -4.63
C ARG A 76 -2.35 12.75 -4.62
N PHE A 77 -1.12 12.35 -4.84
CA PHE A 77 -0.66 10.97 -4.86
C PHE A 77 -0.03 10.69 -3.51
N LEU A 78 -0.52 9.66 -2.83
CA LEU A 78 -0.03 9.24 -1.52
C LEU A 78 0.47 7.82 -1.58
N PHE A 79 1.65 7.57 -1.00
CA PHE A 79 2.25 6.26 -0.88
C PHE A 79 2.50 5.93 0.59
N HIS A 80 2.13 4.71 1.01
CA HIS A 80 2.46 4.16 2.31
C HIS A 80 3.45 3.01 2.17
N THR A 81 4.67 3.22 2.66
CA THR A 81 5.79 2.27 2.54
C THR A 81 6.02 1.41 3.78
N GLY A 82 5.32 1.67 4.89
CA GLY A 82 5.51 0.92 6.15
C GLY A 82 5.15 -0.58 6.09
N GLY A 83 4.53 -1.05 5.01
CA GLY A 83 4.33 -2.48 4.76
C GLY A 83 5.43 -3.14 3.95
N LEU A 84 6.53 -2.44 3.62
CA LEU A 84 7.62 -2.96 2.81
C LEU A 84 8.71 -3.56 3.70
N SER A 85 9.09 -4.81 3.41
CA SER A 85 10.22 -5.46 4.07
C SER A 85 11.59 -5.07 3.51
N LYS A 86 11.62 -4.56 2.27
CA LYS A 86 12.79 -3.96 1.63
C LYS A 86 12.37 -2.73 0.85
N ASN A 87 13.28 -1.76 0.76
CA ASN A 87 13.05 -0.53 0.01
C ASN A 87 12.77 -0.84 -1.48
N ILE A 88 11.65 -0.31 -1.98
CA ILE A 88 11.25 -0.37 -3.38
C ILE A 88 11.34 1.05 -3.92
N GLU A 89 12.12 1.26 -4.97
CA GLU A 89 12.22 2.59 -5.58
C GLU A 89 10.89 2.92 -6.26
N VAL A 90 10.37 4.13 -6.00
CA VAL A 90 9.14 4.63 -6.63
C VAL A 90 9.48 5.86 -7.44
N LYS A 91 9.20 5.80 -8.74
CA LYS A 91 9.40 6.91 -9.68
C LYS A 91 8.12 7.16 -10.45
N ILE A 92 7.80 8.42 -10.71
CA ILE A 92 6.63 8.81 -11.49
C ILE A 92 7.09 9.51 -12.75
N TYR A 93 6.56 9.07 -13.89
CA TYR A 93 6.90 9.60 -15.21
C TYR A 93 5.67 10.13 -15.93
N ASN A 94 5.88 11.02 -16.89
CA ASN A 94 4.82 11.53 -17.77
C ASN A 94 4.44 10.58 -18.93
N LYS A 95 5.22 9.53 -19.16
CA LYS A 95 5.01 8.53 -20.23
C LYS A 95 5.48 7.15 -19.77
N SER A 96 4.92 6.13 -20.39
CA SER A 96 5.25 4.72 -20.15
C SER A 96 6.75 4.43 -20.34
N ILE A 97 7.23 3.40 -19.66
CA ILE A 97 8.59 2.85 -19.72
C ILE A 97 9.06 2.52 -21.14
N THR A 98 8.14 2.19 -22.04
CA THR A 98 8.44 1.90 -23.45
C THR A 98 8.72 3.17 -24.28
N ASN A 99 8.41 4.36 -23.75
CA ASN A 99 8.59 5.63 -24.44
C ASN A 99 9.93 6.28 -24.09
N SER A 100 10.85 6.36 -25.05
CA SER A 100 12.17 6.98 -24.87
C SER A 100 12.14 8.47 -24.51
N LYS A 101 11.03 9.17 -24.78
CA LYS A 101 10.84 10.60 -24.45
C LYS A 101 10.12 10.80 -23.11
N ARG A 102 10.04 9.79 -22.25
CA ARG A 102 9.51 9.92 -20.88
C ARG A 102 10.41 10.84 -20.05
N LYS A 103 9.79 11.60 -19.16
CA LYS A 103 10.45 12.52 -18.23
C LYS A 103 10.06 12.14 -16.82
N LEU A 104 11.05 12.10 -15.93
CA LEU A 104 10.83 11.93 -14.49
C LEU A 104 10.07 13.16 -13.96
N LEU A 105 9.02 12.90 -13.20
CA LEU A 105 8.20 13.92 -12.54
C LEU A 105 8.40 13.91 -11.03
N TYR A 106 8.67 12.74 -10.46
CA TYR A 106 8.87 12.56 -9.03
C TYR A 106 9.68 11.30 -8.77
N GLU A 107 10.50 11.35 -7.73
CA GLU A 107 11.21 10.21 -7.16
C GLU A 107 10.97 10.22 -5.65
N LEU A 108 10.51 9.10 -5.12
CA LEU A 108 10.35 8.93 -3.68
C LEU A 108 11.74 8.72 -3.08
N ILE A 109 12.17 9.66 -2.24
CA ILE A 109 13.43 9.57 -1.48
C ILE A 109 13.11 9.09 -0.07
N PRO A 110 13.52 7.86 0.31
CA PRO A 110 13.28 7.34 1.65
C PRO A 110 13.91 8.22 2.72
N LYS A 111 13.20 8.42 3.82
CA LYS A 111 13.72 9.09 5.02
C LYS A 111 13.49 8.21 6.24
N GLU A 112 14.39 8.32 7.21
CA GLU A 112 14.26 7.67 8.51
C GLU A 112 12.92 8.08 9.16
N ASP A 113 12.23 7.10 9.75
CA ASP A 113 10.93 7.25 10.42
C ASP A 113 9.79 7.86 9.57
N GLN A 114 9.93 7.90 8.24
CA GLN A 114 8.89 8.37 7.33
C GLN A 114 8.35 7.23 6.45
N PHE A 115 7.06 6.93 6.60
CA PHE A 115 6.38 5.90 5.82
C PHE A 115 5.43 6.44 4.76
N ILE A 116 4.94 7.67 4.95
CA ILE A 116 3.99 8.33 4.05
C ILE A 116 4.72 9.32 3.15
N TYR A 117 4.46 9.25 1.86
CA TYR A 117 5.06 10.13 0.85
C TYR A 117 3.97 10.75 -0.02
N VAL A 118 4.14 12.03 -0.34
CA VAL A 118 3.15 12.85 -1.03
C VAL A 118 3.74 13.41 -2.31
N PHE A 119 2.99 13.31 -3.40
CA PHE A 119 3.29 13.97 -4.66
C PHE A 119 2.05 14.68 -5.21
N GLU A 120 2.18 15.95 -5.54
CA GLU A 120 1.13 16.73 -6.19
C GLU A 120 1.61 17.15 -7.58
N PRO A 121 1.02 16.61 -8.66
CA PRO A 121 1.42 17.00 -9.99
C PRO A 121 0.99 18.43 -10.33
N GLU A 122 1.93 19.22 -10.88
CA GLU A 122 1.63 20.56 -11.41
C GLU A 122 0.66 20.54 -12.59
N LYS A 123 0.70 19.47 -13.39
CA LYS A 123 -0.11 19.31 -14.59
C LYS A 123 -0.80 17.97 -14.58
N SER A 124 -2.12 17.99 -14.64
CA SER A 124 -2.95 16.78 -14.70
C SER A 124 -2.95 16.22 -16.11
N ARG A 125 -2.09 15.22 -16.31
CA ARG A 125 -1.89 14.45 -17.55
C ARG A 125 -1.60 13.02 -17.14
N LYS A 126 -1.78 12.05 -18.04
CA LYS A 126 -1.41 10.64 -17.79
C LYS A 126 -0.03 10.53 -17.13
N MET A 127 0.03 9.77 -16.04
CA MET A 127 1.25 9.52 -15.29
C MET A 127 1.45 8.02 -15.12
N TYR A 128 2.71 7.64 -14.96
CA TYR A 128 3.13 6.25 -14.89
C TYR A 128 3.96 6.09 -13.62
N ILE A 129 3.45 5.32 -12.67
CA ILE A 129 4.16 4.98 -11.45
C ILE A 129 4.99 3.73 -11.75
N GLU A 130 6.30 3.83 -11.59
CA GLU A 130 7.24 2.74 -11.74
C GLU A 130 7.74 2.30 -10.36
N TYR A 131 7.59 1.01 -10.09
CA TYR A 131 8.14 0.34 -8.93
C TYR A 131 9.33 -0.50 -9.35
N THR A 132 10.46 -0.22 -8.73
CA THR A 132 11.69 -0.99 -8.91
C THR A 132 11.93 -1.82 -7.65
N ILE A 133 11.68 -3.13 -7.78
CA ILE A 133 11.79 -4.10 -6.70
C ILE A 133 13.22 -4.65 -6.71
N PRO A 134 13.96 -4.55 -5.60
CA PRO A 134 15.33 -5.04 -5.52
C PRO A 134 15.38 -6.56 -5.64
N GLU A 135 16.53 -7.08 -6.03
CA GLU A 135 16.80 -8.51 -5.94
C GLU A 135 16.90 -8.96 -4.46
N SER A 136 16.53 -10.21 -4.21
CA SER A 136 16.66 -10.85 -2.91
C SER A 136 17.06 -12.31 -3.08
N LYS A 137 17.98 -12.76 -2.23
CA LYS A 137 18.39 -14.16 -2.10
C LYS A 137 17.63 -14.90 -1.00
N GLU A 138 16.73 -14.21 -0.30
CA GLU A 138 15.90 -14.82 0.74
C GLU A 138 14.86 -15.73 0.09
N THR A 139 14.79 -16.96 0.59
CA THR A 139 13.90 -18.02 0.12
C THR A 139 12.54 -18.00 0.81
N THR A 140 12.43 -17.30 1.95
CA THR A 140 11.18 -17.14 2.69
C THR A 140 10.33 -16.03 2.09
N PRO A 141 9.05 -16.28 1.77
CA PRO A 141 8.13 -15.24 1.35
C PRO A 141 7.96 -14.21 2.47
N MET A 142 8.48 -13.00 2.28
CA MET A 142 8.15 -11.88 3.16
C MET A 142 6.84 -11.25 2.70
N SER A 143 5.90 -11.03 3.61
CA SER A 143 4.72 -10.22 3.34
C SER A 143 5.16 -8.78 3.14
N SER A 144 5.13 -8.31 1.90
CA SER A 144 5.55 -6.95 1.55
C SER A 144 4.50 -6.29 0.67
N CYS A 145 4.08 -5.09 1.06
CA CYS A 145 3.09 -4.32 0.31
C CYS A 145 3.38 -2.83 0.36
N MET A 146 2.84 -2.13 -0.63
CA MET A 146 2.72 -0.68 -0.61
C MET A 146 1.30 -0.29 -0.98
N ILE A 147 0.78 0.70 -0.28
CA ILE A 147 -0.52 1.28 -0.60
C ILE A 147 -0.30 2.58 -1.35
N PHE A 148 -0.92 2.70 -2.51
CA PHE A 148 -1.08 3.95 -3.23
C PHE A 148 -2.52 4.45 -3.07
N VAL A 149 -2.69 5.73 -2.78
CA VAL A 149 -3.98 6.42 -2.74
C VAL A 149 -3.92 7.65 -3.65
N LEU A 150 -4.95 7.81 -4.47
CA LEU A 150 -5.18 8.99 -5.29
C LEU A 150 -6.29 9.83 -4.66
N GLY A 151 -6.01 11.10 -4.42
CA GLY A 151 -7.01 12.10 -4.10
C GLY A 151 -7.10 13.17 -5.19
N TYR A 152 -8.24 13.84 -5.25
CA TYR A 152 -8.51 14.92 -6.19
C TYR A 152 -9.17 16.11 -5.47
N GLN A 153 -8.98 17.29 -6.05
CA GLN A 153 -9.66 18.52 -5.64
C GLN A 153 -10.30 19.14 -6.87
N ILE A 154 -11.61 19.38 -6.79
CA ILE A 154 -12.37 20.06 -7.85
C ILE A 154 -12.07 21.55 -7.73
N SER A 155 -11.41 22.10 -8.76
CA SER A 155 -11.03 23.51 -8.84
C SER A 155 -12.23 24.48 -8.82
N VAL A 156 -13.43 24.01 -9.13
CA VAL A 156 -14.65 24.83 -9.34
C VAL A 156 -15.29 25.32 -8.03
N LEU A 157 -15.07 24.66 -6.89
CA LEU A 157 -15.76 25.02 -5.64
C LEU A 157 -15.12 26.18 -4.85
N LYS A 158 -13.87 26.57 -5.15
CA LYS A 158 -13.23 27.73 -4.49
C LYS A 158 -13.61 29.09 -5.11
N ALA A 159 -14.41 29.10 -6.18
CA ALA A 159 -14.84 30.32 -6.87
C ALA A 159 -16.26 30.77 -6.48
N LEU A 160 -16.89 30.08 -5.51
CA LEU A 160 -18.27 30.35 -5.07
C LEU A 160 -18.38 30.69 -3.57
N ASP A 161 -17.24 30.82 -2.89
CA ASP A 161 -17.12 31.42 -1.54
C ASP A 161 -16.36 32.75 -1.67
#